data_AF-A0A7S1ZKC6-F1
#
_entry.id   AF-A0A7S1ZKC6-F1
#
_cell.length_a   1.000
_cell.length_b   1.000
_cell.length_c   1.000
_cell.angle_alpha   90.00
_cell.angle_beta   90.00
_cell.angle_gamma   90.00
#
_symmetry.space_group_name_H-M   'P 1'
#
loop_
_entity.id
_entity.type
_entity.pdbx_description
1 polymer ?
#
loop_
_entity_poly.entity_id
_entity_poly.type
_entity_poly.pdbx_seq_one_letter_code
_entity_poly.pdbx_strand_id
1 'polypeptide(L)'
;PPPPPPSSSSPPPSSSAPFIRLDHLPGPHSSPPSEDLLDQLRSQGFTTGLALSLASSVSAFPLRIWVVDNSGSMKATDGTRFVRTANRNDVRTVPCTRWREIRDTVDYHARMAALLRAPTVFRLLNDPGARVGPQRFGICD
;
A
#
# COMPACT_ATOMS: atom_id res chain seq x y z
N PRO A 1 4.21 -59.24 -15.92
CA PRO A 1 3.52 -57.97 -16.28
C PRO A 1 3.66 -56.98 -15.12
N PRO A 2 3.99 -55.70 -15.37
CA PRO A 2 4.10 -54.71 -14.29
C PRO A 2 2.71 -54.31 -13.76
N PRO A 3 2.59 -53.90 -12.48
CA PRO A 3 1.31 -53.47 -11.91
C PRO A 3 0.86 -52.11 -12.47
N PRO A 4 -0.46 -51.83 -12.49
CA PRO A 4 -0.98 -50.56 -12.97
C PRO A 4 -0.63 -49.40 -12.02
N PRO A 5 -0.49 -48.17 -12.53
CA PRO A 5 -0.19 -47.00 -11.72
C PRO A 5 -1.37 -46.61 -10.80
N PRO A 6 -1.10 -45.98 -9.64
CA PRO A 6 -2.15 -45.55 -8.72
C PRO A 6 -2.98 -44.42 -9.31
N SER A 7 -4.30 -44.52 -9.14
CA SER A 7 -5.30 -43.54 -9.56
C SER A 7 -5.20 -42.24 -8.75
N SER A 8 -5.01 -41.12 -9.43
CA SER A 8 -4.98 -39.78 -8.83
C SER A 8 -6.38 -39.31 -8.42
N SER A 9 -6.67 -39.28 -7.12
CA SER A 9 -7.85 -38.61 -6.57
C SER A 9 -7.54 -37.12 -6.37
N SER A 10 -8.24 -36.24 -7.08
CA SER A 10 -8.16 -34.79 -6.86
C SER A 10 -8.73 -34.42 -5.49
N PRO A 11 -8.15 -33.43 -4.78
CA PRO A 11 -8.70 -32.96 -3.50
C PRO A 11 -10.02 -32.20 -3.72
N PRO A 12 -10.93 -32.20 -2.73
CA PRO A 12 -12.19 -31.47 -2.82
C PRO A 12 -11.97 -29.95 -2.76
N PRO A 13 -12.86 -29.13 -3.34
CA PRO A 13 -12.73 -27.68 -3.32
C PRO A 13 -12.92 -27.13 -1.90
N SER A 14 -11.92 -26.39 -1.40
CA SER A 14 -11.98 -25.72 -0.10
C SER A 14 -12.87 -24.47 -0.15
N SER A 15 -13.77 -24.37 0.81
CA SER A 15 -14.72 -23.27 1.03
C SER A 15 -14.06 -21.90 1.31
N SER A 16 -14.61 -20.88 0.63
CA SER A 16 -14.81 -19.48 1.07
C SER A 16 -13.62 -18.66 1.61
N ALA A 17 -12.95 -17.95 0.70
CA ALA A 17 -12.59 -16.54 0.90
C ALA A 17 -13.06 -15.77 -0.34
N PRO A 18 -13.50 -14.49 -0.23
CA PRO A 18 -13.88 -13.72 -1.41
C PRO A 18 -12.60 -13.41 -2.17
N PHE A 19 -12.26 -14.26 -3.14
CA PHE A 19 -11.25 -13.96 -4.13
C PHE A 19 -11.86 -12.87 -5.01
N ILE A 20 -11.39 -11.63 -4.87
CA ILE A 20 -11.83 -10.53 -5.73
C ILE A 20 -11.49 -10.94 -7.16
N ARG A 21 -12.52 -11.18 -7.98
CA ARG A 21 -12.35 -11.42 -9.42
C ARG A 21 -11.90 -10.13 -10.07
N LEU A 22 -10.65 -10.08 -10.54
CA LEU A 22 -10.08 -8.93 -11.26
C LEU A 22 -10.84 -8.61 -12.56
N ASP A 23 -11.55 -9.61 -13.09
CA ASP A 23 -12.32 -9.63 -14.33
C ASP A 23 -13.63 -8.81 -14.26
N HIS A 24 -13.96 -8.20 -13.11
CA HIS A 24 -15.12 -7.31 -12.94
C HIS A 24 -14.75 -5.84 -12.64
N LEU A 25 -13.48 -5.47 -12.76
CA LEU A 25 -13.07 -4.08 -12.61
C LEU A 25 -13.54 -3.29 -13.85
N PRO A 26 -14.28 -2.19 -13.69
CA PRO A 26 -14.66 -1.36 -14.82
C PRO A 26 -13.40 -0.94 -15.59
N GLY A 27 -13.40 -1.15 -16.91
CA GLY A 27 -12.36 -0.63 -17.80
C GLY A 27 -12.24 0.90 -17.67
N PRO A 28 -11.16 1.51 -18.20
CA PRO A 28 -10.83 2.92 -17.97
C PRO A 28 -11.80 3.86 -18.69
N HIS A 29 -13.01 3.98 -18.16
CA HIS A 29 -13.89 5.13 -18.33
C HIS A 29 -13.95 5.85 -16.99
N SER A 30 -12.77 6.25 -16.48
CA SER A 30 -12.72 7.17 -15.36
C SER A 30 -13.07 8.56 -15.89
N SER A 31 -14.14 9.15 -15.36
CA SER A 31 -14.35 10.59 -15.43
C SER A 31 -13.02 11.32 -15.15
N PRO A 32 -12.77 12.46 -15.81
CA PRO A 32 -11.56 13.22 -15.54
C PRO A 32 -11.45 13.48 -14.02
N PRO A 33 -10.21 13.48 -13.46
CA PRO A 33 -10.00 13.85 -12.06
C PRO A 33 -10.69 15.16 -11.72
N SER A 34 -11.30 15.25 -10.54
CA SER A 34 -11.88 16.52 -10.10
C SER A 34 -10.79 17.58 -9.93
N GLU A 35 -11.07 18.83 -10.32
CA GLU A 35 -10.12 19.93 -10.11
C GLU A 35 -9.79 20.13 -8.62
N ASP A 36 -10.74 19.93 -7.72
CA ASP A 36 -10.50 19.98 -6.26
C ASP A 36 -9.41 18.99 -5.80
N LEU A 37 -9.33 17.81 -6.42
CA LEU A 37 -8.28 16.83 -6.13
C LEU A 37 -6.94 17.30 -6.70
N LEU A 38 -6.94 17.83 -7.92
CA LEU A 38 -5.75 18.36 -8.56
C LEU A 38 -5.17 19.54 -7.79
N ASP A 39 -6.01 20.44 -7.27
CA ASP A 39 -5.60 21.57 -6.45
C ASP A 39 -5.04 21.13 -5.10
N GLN A 40 -5.63 20.12 -4.47
CA GLN A 40 -5.06 19.52 -3.25
C GLN A 40 -3.67 18.92 -3.51
N LEU A 41 -3.47 18.22 -4.63
CA LEU A 41 -2.17 17.69 -5.02
C LEU A 41 -1.17 18.82 -5.33
N ARG A 42 -1.57 19.84 -6.09
CA ARG A 42 -0.72 21.01 -6.38
C ARG A 42 -0.29 21.73 -5.10
N SER A 43 -1.20 21.86 -4.11
CA SER A 43 -0.89 22.47 -2.81
C SER A 43 0.15 21.69 -2.00
N GLN A 44 0.33 20.39 -2.28
CA GLN A 44 1.38 19.56 -1.70
C GLN A 44 2.71 19.63 -2.47
N GLY A 45 2.78 20.44 -3.53
CA GLY A 45 3.98 20.67 -4.34
C GLY A 45 4.11 19.79 -5.58
N PHE A 46 3.07 19.02 -5.94
CA PHE A 46 3.09 18.25 -7.19
C PHE A 46 2.90 19.17 -8.41
N THR A 47 3.67 18.92 -9.47
CA THR A 47 3.43 19.57 -10.77
C THR A 47 2.12 19.07 -11.37
N THR A 48 1.48 19.88 -12.21
CA THR A 48 0.19 19.54 -12.84
C THR A 48 0.20 18.17 -13.53
N GLY A 49 1.26 17.86 -14.29
CA GLY A 49 1.37 16.56 -14.96
C GLY A 49 1.46 15.38 -13.98
N LEU A 50 2.21 15.54 -12.88
CA LEU A 50 2.31 14.50 -11.85
C LEU A 50 1.01 14.36 -11.05
N ALA A 51 0.32 15.45 -10.74
CA ALA A 51 -0.99 15.43 -10.09
C ALA A 51 -2.03 14.68 -10.95
N LEU A 52 -2.09 14.97 -12.25
CA LEU A 52 -2.94 14.26 -13.21
C LEU A 52 -2.60 12.77 -13.29
N SER A 53 -1.30 12.44 -13.31
CA SER A 53 -0.82 11.06 -13.38
C SER A 53 -1.19 10.27 -12.11
N LEU A 54 -1.03 10.88 -10.93
CA LEU A 54 -1.42 10.28 -9.64
C LEU A 54 -2.94 10.06 -9.58
N ALA A 55 -3.74 11.06 -9.94
CA ALA A 55 -5.19 10.95 -9.94
C ALA A 55 -5.69 9.89 -10.93
N SER A 56 -5.08 9.82 -12.12
CA SER A 56 -5.42 8.81 -13.13
C SER A 56 -4.92 7.41 -12.75
N SER A 57 -3.92 7.28 -11.88
CA SER A 57 -3.38 5.97 -11.48
C SER A 57 -4.41 5.09 -10.75
N VAL A 58 -5.47 5.69 -10.19
CA VAL A 58 -6.52 4.95 -9.46
C VAL A 58 -7.28 4.00 -10.39
N SER A 59 -7.50 4.36 -11.65
CA SER A 59 -8.16 3.48 -12.62
C SER A 59 -7.25 2.33 -13.07
N ALA A 60 -5.94 2.58 -13.18
CA ALA A 60 -4.95 1.56 -13.52
C ALA A 60 -4.67 0.58 -12.36
N PHE A 61 -4.76 1.07 -11.12
CA PHE A 61 -4.50 0.31 -9.90
C PHE A 61 -5.68 0.46 -8.93
N PRO A 62 -6.80 -0.24 -9.17
CA PRO A 62 -8.01 -0.11 -8.35
C PRO A 62 -7.86 -0.67 -6.94
N LEU A 63 -6.85 -1.51 -6.70
CA LEU A 63 -6.48 -2.00 -5.37
C LEU A 63 -4.96 -1.97 -5.19
N ARG A 64 -4.50 -1.41 -4.07
CA ARG A 64 -3.08 -1.40 -3.68
C ARG A 64 -2.90 -2.21 -2.40
N ILE A 65 -1.97 -3.16 -2.40
CA ILE A 65 -1.66 -3.97 -1.20
C ILE A 65 -0.19 -3.77 -0.85
N TRP A 66 0.06 -3.32 0.38
CA TRP A 66 1.38 -3.13 0.94
C TRP A 66 1.67 -4.23 1.95
N VAL A 67 2.73 -5.00 1.69
CA VAL A 67 3.30 -5.94 2.67
C VAL A 67 4.46 -5.25 3.37
N VAL A 68 4.31 -5.00 4.67
CA VAL A 68 5.24 -4.20 5.47
C VAL A 68 6.08 -5.12 6.33
N ASP A 69 7.40 -5.13 6.11
CA ASP A 69 8.30 -5.91 6.95
C ASP A 69 8.37 -5.35 8.38
N ASN A 70 8.13 -6.23 9.35
CA ASN A 70 8.23 -5.98 10.79
C ASN A 70 9.16 -6.98 11.49
N SER A 71 10.09 -7.58 10.74
CA SER A 71 11.11 -8.51 11.24
C SER A 71 12.09 -7.85 12.23
N GLY A 72 12.89 -8.69 12.91
CA GLY A 72 13.91 -8.22 13.85
C GLY A 72 14.97 -7.29 13.24
N SER A 73 15.33 -7.48 11.97
CA SER A 73 16.30 -6.62 11.25
C SER A 73 15.81 -5.18 11.08
N MET A 74 14.50 -4.94 11.19
CA MET A 74 13.94 -3.59 11.12
C MET A 74 14.36 -2.70 12.31
N LYS A 75 15.01 -3.27 13.33
CA LYS A 75 15.62 -2.55 14.45
C LYS A 75 16.99 -1.95 14.11
N ALA A 76 17.61 -2.31 12.98
CA ALA A 76 18.90 -1.74 12.55
C ALA A 76 18.80 -0.23 12.35
N THR A 77 19.79 0.52 12.83
CA THR A 77 19.84 2.01 12.81
C THR A 77 20.60 2.55 11.59
N ASP A 78 20.52 1.84 10.48
CA ASP A 78 21.11 2.23 9.19
C ASP A 78 20.08 2.87 8.25
N GLY A 79 18.86 3.13 8.73
CA GLY A 79 17.83 3.86 8.01
C GLY A 79 18.00 5.37 8.10
N THR A 80 17.31 6.10 7.23
CA THR A 80 17.37 7.57 7.16
C THR A 80 15.98 8.16 7.01
N ARG A 81 15.66 9.20 7.79
CA ARG A 81 14.38 9.91 7.67
C ARG A 81 14.54 11.41 7.52
N PHE A 82 13.57 12.04 6.87
CA PHE A 82 13.49 13.49 6.76
C PHE A 82 12.83 14.09 8.00
N VAL A 83 13.43 15.15 8.55
CA VAL A 83 12.89 15.95 9.65
C VAL A 83 12.84 17.41 9.24
N ARG A 84 11.72 18.07 9.52
CA ARG A 84 11.61 19.53 9.38
C ARG A 84 12.40 20.18 10.50
N THR A 85 13.18 21.21 10.16
CA THR A 85 13.86 22.01 11.18
C THR A 85 12.96 23.15 11.66
N ALA A 86 13.46 24.00 12.56
CA ALA A 86 12.75 25.21 12.98
C ALA A 86 12.45 26.16 11.81
N ASN A 87 13.24 26.08 10.73
CA ASN A 87 12.97 26.77 9.49
C ASN A 87 12.11 25.88 8.58
N ARG A 88 10.94 26.37 8.17
CA ARG A 88 9.99 25.62 7.33
C ARG A 88 10.53 25.23 5.96
N ASN A 89 11.55 25.94 5.46
CA ASN A 89 12.19 25.68 4.17
C ASN A 89 13.45 24.82 4.28
N ASP A 90 13.80 24.34 5.48
CA ASP A 90 14.97 23.50 5.72
C ASP A 90 14.53 22.11 6.19
N VAL A 91 14.93 21.11 5.41
CA VAL A 91 14.67 19.69 5.68
C VAL A 91 16.02 19.02 5.83
N ARG A 92 16.19 18.27 6.92
CA ARG A 92 17.40 17.50 7.18
C ARG A 92 17.11 16.02 7.20
N THR A 93 18.12 15.24 6.88
CA THR A 93 18.11 13.79 7.09
C THR A 93 18.71 13.47 8.45
N VAL A 94 18.10 12.53 9.16
CA VAL A 94 18.64 11.99 10.42
C VAL A 94 18.68 10.46 10.38
N PRO A 95 19.72 9.82 10.93
CA PRO A 95 19.74 8.37 11.11
C PRO A 95 18.56 7.89 11.94
N CYS A 96 17.99 6.76 11.59
CA CYS A 96 16.89 6.14 12.32
C CYS A 96 16.88 4.63 12.10
N THR A 97 15.95 3.93 12.77
CA THR A 97 15.77 2.51 12.48
C THR A 97 15.05 2.33 11.16
N ARG A 98 15.32 1.24 10.44
CA ARG A 98 14.56 0.88 9.23
C ARG A 98 13.04 0.87 9.49
N TRP A 99 12.61 0.47 10.69
CA TRP A 99 11.21 0.53 11.10
C TRP A 99 10.64 1.96 11.13
N ARG A 100 11.42 2.94 11.60
CA ARG A 100 10.97 4.34 11.62
C ARG A 100 10.87 4.91 10.21
N GLU A 101 11.84 4.59 9.37
CA GLU A 101 11.83 4.99 7.96
C GLU A 101 10.60 4.44 7.23
N ILE A 102 10.36 3.12 7.28
CA ILE A 102 9.20 2.52 6.61
C ILE A 102 7.86 2.98 7.21
N ARG A 103 7.82 3.32 8.50
CA ARG A 103 6.62 3.90 9.11
C ARG A 103 6.28 5.25 8.48
N ASP A 104 7.27 6.12 8.26
CA ASP A 104 7.07 7.41 7.60
C ASP A 104 6.61 7.20 6.14
N THR A 105 7.13 6.18 5.44
CA THR A 105 6.65 5.77 4.10
C THR A 105 5.19 5.31 4.11
N VAL A 106 4.81 4.44 5.07
CA VAL A 106 3.44 3.93 5.20
C VAL A 106 2.46 5.06 5.53
N ASP A 107 2.83 5.97 6.44
CA ASP A 107 1.98 7.13 6.77
C ASP A 107 1.74 8.03 5.56
N TYR A 108 2.79 8.29 4.77
CA TYR A 108 2.68 9.05 3.52
C TYR A 108 1.72 8.37 2.53
N HIS A 109 1.88 7.06 2.29
CA HIS A 109 1.04 6.33 1.35
C HIS A 109 -0.41 6.16 1.85
N ALA A 110 -0.64 6.06 3.15
CA ALA A 110 -1.99 6.02 3.72
C ALA A 110 -2.73 7.35 3.50
N ARG A 111 -2.04 8.50 3.71
CA ARG A 111 -2.61 9.83 3.41
C ARG A 111 -2.87 10.02 1.92
N MET A 112 -1.94 9.57 1.07
CA MET A 112 -2.09 9.62 -0.38
C MET A 112 -3.28 8.76 -0.85
N ALA A 113 -3.44 7.56 -0.29
CA ALA A 113 -4.58 6.70 -0.57
C ALA A 113 -5.92 7.37 -0.19
N ALA A 114 -5.98 7.99 0.98
CA ALA A 114 -7.17 8.72 1.43
C ALA A 114 -7.51 9.89 0.50
N LEU A 115 -6.50 10.67 0.08
CA LEU A 115 -6.67 11.80 -0.83
C LEU A 115 -7.17 11.35 -2.21
N LEU A 116 -6.55 10.32 -2.78
CA LEU A 116 -6.89 9.79 -4.09
C LEU A 116 -8.18 8.94 -4.08
N ARG A 117 -8.78 8.71 -2.90
CA ARG A 117 -9.87 7.73 -2.71
C ARG A 117 -9.51 6.35 -3.28
N ALA A 118 -8.26 5.97 -3.10
CA ALA A 118 -7.67 4.77 -3.66
C ALA A 118 -7.71 3.62 -2.64
N PRO A 119 -8.49 2.56 -2.87
CA PRO A 119 -8.54 1.40 -1.96
C PRO A 119 -7.13 0.83 -1.73
N THR A 120 -6.69 0.90 -0.49
CA THR A 120 -5.31 0.53 -0.13
C THR A 120 -5.28 -0.23 1.20
N VAL A 121 -4.69 -1.41 1.17
CA VAL A 121 -4.52 -2.28 2.35
C VAL A 121 -3.05 -2.34 2.74
N PHE A 122 -2.78 -2.15 4.03
CA PHE A 122 -1.46 -2.35 4.62
C PHE A 122 -1.51 -3.57 5.53
N ARG A 123 -0.59 -4.50 5.32
CA ARG A 123 -0.48 -5.74 6.11
C ARG A 123 0.96 -5.95 6.57
N LEU A 124 1.16 -6.17 7.85
CA LEU A 124 2.45 -6.59 8.38
C LEU A 124 2.80 -7.99 7.87
N LEU A 125 4.05 -8.18 7.47
CA LEU A 125 4.54 -9.47 6.95
C LEU A 125 4.42 -10.58 8.01
N ASN A 126 4.89 -10.30 9.23
CA ASN A 126 4.86 -11.22 10.35
C ASN A 126 3.73 -10.85 11.32
N ASP A 127 3.23 -11.83 12.07
CA ASP A 127 2.23 -11.61 13.12
C ASP A 127 2.82 -10.66 14.19
N PRO A 128 2.22 -9.48 14.45
CA PRO A 128 2.72 -8.56 15.46
C PRO A 128 2.46 -9.04 16.90
N GLY A 129 1.67 -10.12 17.07
CA GLY A 129 1.30 -10.69 18.34
C GLY A 129 0.06 -10.03 18.95
N ALA A 130 -0.61 -10.78 19.83
CA ALA A 130 -1.93 -10.44 20.39
C ALA A 130 -2.00 -9.09 21.15
N ARG A 131 -0.86 -8.53 21.56
CA ARG A 131 -0.80 -7.29 22.37
C ARG A 131 -0.61 -6.01 21.54
N VAL A 132 -0.35 -6.12 20.24
CA VAL A 132 -0.05 -4.94 19.39
C VAL A 132 -1.30 -4.44 18.67
N GLY A 133 -2.11 -5.36 18.14
CA GLY A 133 -3.30 -5.04 17.37
C GLY A 133 -3.44 -5.92 16.12
N PRO A 134 -4.38 -5.58 15.21
CA PRO A 134 -4.59 -6.35 13.99
C PRO A 134 -3.35 -6.30 13.08
N GLN A 135 -3.08 -7.40 12.37
CA GLN A 135 -1.98 -7.50 11.41
C GLN A 135 -2.18 -6.62 10.17
N ARG A 136 -3.39 -6.09 9.95
CA ARG A 136 -3.75 -5.30 8.78
C ARG A 136 -4.67 -4.14 9.11
N PHE A 137 -4.63 -3.11 8.27
CA PHE A 137 -5.64 -2.05 8.21
C PHE A 137 -5.81 -1.61 6.75
N GLY A 138 -6.92 -0.95 6.44
CA GLY A 138 -7.22 -0.44 5.10
C GLY A 138 -7.64 1.03 5.12
N ILE A 139 -7.60 1.64 3.93
CA ILE A 139 -7.96 3.02 3.66
C ILE A 139 -8.88 3.01 2.43
N CYS A 140 -10.04 3.67 2.54
CA CYS A 140 -11.06 3.72 1.49
C CYS A 140 -11.55 2.31 1.08
N ASP A 141 -11.85 1.49 2.09
CA ASP A 141 -12.47 0.16 1.98
C ASP A 141 -13.99 0.24 1.79
#